data_AF-A0A966JQD2-F1
#
_entry.id   AF-A0A966JQD2-F1
#
_cell.length_a   1.000
_cell.length_b   1.000
_cell.length_c   1.000
_cell.angle_alpha   90.00
_cell.angle_beta   90.00
_cell.angle_gamma   90.00
#
_symmetry.space_group_name_H-M   'P 1'
#
loop_
_entity.id
_entity.type
_entity.pdbx_description
1 polymer ?
#
loop_
_entity_poly.entity_id
_entity_poly.type
_entity_poly.pdbx_seq_one_letter_code
_entity_poly.pdbx_strand_id
1 'polypeptide(L)'
;QPAKHEPFQPMPEGFVHVPFGDLSALSAAVDGSVAAVLVECVQGEGGVIPASNEWLQGVRALCTERGALLMVDEVQTGFARTGDWFAFQHAGVQPDVVMLAKAMGNGMPVGALWARRDIASVFKPGDHGSTYSGTALATAAVCAVIEVMREIDAPRLAREKGEYLTTQLRTMPKVHDVRGRGLLLGVEFGAAADAKAVQVELLARGLVTNAVTATALRLAPPITVTVDEIDEALSLLREVLA
;
A
#
# COMPACT_ATOMS: atom_id res chain seq x y z
N GLN A 1 7.19 -11.21 -8.48
CA GLN A 1 6.07 -12.04 -9.00
C GLN A 1 6.38 -12.38 -10.47
N PRO A 2 7.24 -13.39 -10.73
CA PRO A 2 7.81 -13.63 -12.07
C PRO A 2 6.77 -13.79 -13.19
N ALA A 3 5.70 -14.53 -12.91
CA ALA A 3 4.61 -14.76 -13.86
C ALA A 3 3.95 -13.48 -14.43
N LYS A 4 4.09 -12.31 -13.78
CA LYS A 4 3.55 -11.04 -14.27
C LYS A 4 4.38 -10.40 -15.40
N HIS A 5 5.65 -10.75 -15.53
CA HIS A 5 6.56 -10.13 -16.51
C HIS A 5 7.25 -11.12 -17.45
N GLU A 6 7.29 -12.42 -17.11
CA GLU A 6 7.81 -13.48 -17.98
C GLU A 6 7.22 -13.50 -19.40
N PRO A 7 5.91 -13.29 -19.61
CA PRO A 7 5.33 -13.26 -20.96
C PRO A 7 5.75 -12.07 -21.83
N PHE A 8 6.39 -11.05 -21.26
CA PHE A 8 6.70 -9.77 -21.91
C PHE A 8 8.20 -9.56 -22.15
N GLN A 9 9.00 -10.61 -22.06
CA GLN A 9 10.45 -10.52 -22.26
C GLN A 9 10.81 -10.11 -23.70
N PRO A 10 11.91 -9.35 -23.91
CA PRO A 10 12.85 -8.88 -22.89
C PRO A 10 12.33 -7.67 -22.10
N MET A 11 12.58 -7.68 -20.79
CA MET A 11 12.28 -6.54 -19.91
C MET A 11 13.36 -5.45 -19.99
N PRO A 12 13.03 -4.18 -19.70
CA PRO A 12 14.03 -3.14 -19.52
C PRO A 12 15.09 -3.53 -18.48
N GLU A 13 16.35 -3.25 -18.79
CA GLU A 13 17.50 -3.54 -17.93
C GLU A 13 17.63 -2.52 -16.77
N GLY A 14 18.55 -2.77 -15.83
CA GLY A 14 18.88 -1.84 -14.75
C GLY A 14 18.12 -2.04 -13.43
N PHE A 15 17.31 -3.10 -13.32
CA PHE A 15 16.57 -3.43 -12.10
C PHE A 15 17.23 -4.57 -11.32
N VAL A 16 17.53 -4.32 -10.05
CA VAL A 16 18.02 -5.33 -9.10
C VAL A 16 16.96 -5.53 -8.02
N HIS A 17 16.57 -6.78 -7.77
CA HIS A 17 15.61 -7.13 -6.73
C HIS A 17 16.32 -7.74 -5.52
N VAL A 18 15.97 -7.27 -4.33
CA VAL A 18 16.42 -7.83 -3.05
C VAL A 18 15.22 -8.27 -2.21
N PRO A 19 15.39 -9.21 -1.26
CA PRO A 19 14.31 -9.58 -0.35
C PRO A 19 13.79 -8.37 0.44
N PHE A 20 12.47 -8.23 0.54
CA PHE A 20 11.83 -7.17 1.31
C PHE A 20 12.16 -7.33 2.81
N GLY A 21 12.50 -6.23 3.49
CA GLY A 21 12.91 -6.27 4.89
C GLY A 21 14.37 -6.66 5.15
N ASP A 22 15.15 -7.04 4.12
CA ASP A 22 16.56 -7.37 4.26
C ASP A 22 17.46 -6.16 3.94
N LEU A 23 17.85 -5.43 4.98
CA LEU A 23 18.71 -4.25 4.84
C LEU A 23 20.14 -4.63 4.42
N SER A 24 20.63 -5.82 4.79
CA SER A 24 21.97 -6.28 4.43
C SER A 24 22.05 -6.56 2.92
N ALA A 25 21.07 -7.30 2.39
CA ALA A 25 20.96 -7.55 0.96
C ALA A 25 20.81 -6.24 0.17
N LEU A 26 20.01 -5.30 0.66
CA LEU A 26 19.88 -3.98 0.04
C LEU A 26 21.23 -3.22 0.05
N SER A 27 21.92 -3.17 1.19
CA SER A 27 23.22 -2.50 1.31
C SER A 27 24.28 -3.09 0.38
N ALA A 28 24.24 -4.39 0.11
CA ALA A 28 25.14 -5.05 -0.82
C ALA A 28 24.81 -4.72 -2.29
N ALA A 29 23.54 -4.46 -2.60
CA ALA A 29 23.07 -4.15 -3.95
C ALA A 29 23.21 -2.66 -4.33
N VAL A 30 23.14 -1.74 -3.34
CA VAL A 30 23.26 -0.29 -3.57
C VAL A 30 24.74 0.12 -3.66
N ASP A 31 25.31 -0.10 -4.84
CA ASP A 31 26.63 0.39 -5.21
C ASP A 31 26.58 1.81 -5.82
N GLY A 32 27.73 2.34 -6.27
CA GLY A 32 27.82 3.69 -6.84
C GLY A 32 27.13 3.89 -8.20
N SER A 33 26.58 2.84 -8.80
CA SER A 33 25.81 2.92 -10.06
C SER A 33 24.30 3.03 -9.83
N VAL A 34 23.82 2.80 -8.60
CA VAL A 34 22.38 2.76 -8.29
C VAL A 34 21.81 4.17 -8.15
N ALA A 35 20.91 4.54 -9.05
CA ALA A 35 20.26 5.86 -9.04
C ALA A 35 19.17 5.99 -7.96
N ALA A 36 18.44 4.91 -7.66
CA ALA A 36 17.31 4.95 -6.75
C ALA A 36 17.02 3.58 -6.11
N VAL A 37 16.44 3.62 -4.92
CA VAL A 37 15.80 2.50 -4.25
C VAL A 37 14.29 2.76 -4.24
N LEU A 38 13.53 1.83 -4.82
CA LEU A 38 12.06 1.88 -4.91
C LEU A 38 11.44 0.88 -3.94
N VAL A 39 10.61 1.35 -3.01
CA VAL A 39 9.96 0.50 -1.99
C VAL A 39 8.48 0.84 -1.81
N GLU A 40 7.70 -0.14 -1.37
CA GLU A 40 6.39 0.08 -0.75
C GLU A 40 6.57 0.07 0.79
N CYS A 41 5.91 0.97 1.52
CA CYS A 41 5.92 0.91 3.00
C CYS A 41 5.15 -0.30 3.56
N VAL A 42 4.15 -0.77 2.82
CA VAL A 42 3.47 -2.05 3.04
C VAL A 42 3.32 -2.70 1.67
N GLN A 43 3.92 -3.87 1.46
CA GLN A 43 3.74 -4.60 0.21
C GLN A 43 2.30 -5.11 0.12
N GLY A 44 1.51 -4.41 -0.67
CA GLY A 44 0.07 -4.62 -0.74
C GLY A 44 -0.30 -5.94 -1.38
N GLU A 45 0.13 -6.11 -2.62
CA GLU A 45 -0.08 -7.34 -3.42
C GLU A 45 0.84 -8.49 -2.97
N GLY A 46 1.88 -8.19 -2.19
CA GLY A 46 2.77 -9.20 -1.60
C GLY A 46 2.17 -9.96 -0.41
N GLY A 47 0.91 -9.68 -0.07
CA GLY A 47 0.23 -10.28 1.07
C GLY A 47 0.05 -9.34 2.26
N VAL A 48 0.02 -8.02 2.04
CA VAL A 48 -0.09 -7.00 3.09
C VAL A 48 1.04 -7.11 4.13
N ILE A 49 2.28 -7.05 3.65
CA ILE A 49 3.48 -7.18 4.48
C ILE A 49 4.00 -5.79 4.83
N PRO A 50 3.82 -5.30 6.08
CA PRO A 50 4.36 -4.01 6.47
C PRO A 50 5.88 -4.09 6.63
N ALA A 51 6.59 -3.06 6.15
CA ALA A 51 7.97 -2.85 6.57
C ALA A 51 8.02 -2.50 8.07
N SER A 52 9.09 -2.90 8.75
CA SER A 52 9.40 -2.35 10.06
C SER A 52 9.84 -0.88 9.92
N ASN A 53 9.62 -0.10 10.97
CA ASN A 53 10.02 1.30 10.99
C ASN A 53 11.54 1.42 10.91
N GLU A 54 12.26 0.54 11.61
CA GLU A 54 13.72 0.47 11.65
C GLU A 54 14.29 0.15 10.27
N TRP A 55 13.63 -0.74 9.52
CA TRP A 55 14.06 -1.06 8.16
C TRP A 55 13.89 0.14 7.23
N LEU A 56 12.74 0.82 7.24
CA LEU A 56 12.53 2.03 6.42
C LEU A 56 13.51 3.15 6.76
N GLN A 57 13.81 3.35 8.04
CA GLN A 57 14.82 4.29 8.51
C GLN A 57 16.22 3.89 8.00
N GLY A 58 16.57 2.61 8.05
CA GLY A 58 17.80 2.07 7.49
C GLY A 58 17.93 2.28 5.98
N VAL A 59 16.86 2.03 5.23
CA VAL A 59 16.80 2.29 3.77
C VAL A 59 17.06 3.78 3.50
N ARG A 60 16.42 4.68 4.25
CA ARG A 60 16.64 6.13 4.11
C ARG A 60 18.09 6.52 4.38
N ALA A 61 18.68 6.01 5.47
CA ALA A 61 20.06 6.28 5.82
C ALA A 61 21.01 5.79 4.72
N LEU A 62 20.82 4.57 4.24
CA LEU A 62 21.61 3.98 3.14
C LEU A 62 21.51 4.81 1.86
N CYS A 63 20.30 5.20 1.44
CA CYS A 63 20.11 6.03 0.25
C CYS A 63 20.87 7.36 0.37
N THR A 64 20.84 7.97 1.57
CA THR A 64 21.57 9.22 1.85
C THR A 64 23.07 9.02 1.78
N GLU A 65 23.60 7.95 2.40
CA GLU A 65 25.02 7.62 2.40
C GLU A 65 25.55 7.37 0.97
N ARG A 66 24.76 6.66 0.15
CA ARG A 66 25.16 6.22 -1.19
C ARG A 66 24.81 7.20 -2.30
N GLY A 67 24.12 8.30 -1.99
CA GLY A 67 23.67 9.27 -2.98
C GLY A 67 22.57 8.74 -3.91
N ALA A 68 21.86 7.69 -3.50
CA ALA A 68 20.70 7.15 -4.22
C ALA A 68 19.41 7.82 -3.75
N LEU A 69 18.43 7.96 -4.65
CA LEU A 69 17.10 8.48 -4.28
C LEU A 69 16.29 7.41 -3.54
N LEU A 70 15.61 7.79 -2.46
CA LEU A 70 14.56 6.96 -1.88
C LEU A 70 13.22 7.29 -2.55
N MET A 71 12.72 6.36 -3.35
CA MET A 71 11.40 6.45 -3.97
C MET A 71 10.43 5.55 -3.21
N VAL A 72 9.29 6.10 -2.79
CA VAL A 72 8.25 5.33 -2.07
C VAL A 72 6.99 5.27 -2.92
N ASP A 73 6.54 4.05 -3.19
CA ASP A 73 5.21 3.80 -3.77
C ASP A 73 4.15 3.85 -2.66
N GLU A 74 3.41 4.96 -2.61
CA GLU A 74 2.27 5.18 -1.72
C GLU A 74 0.95 5.04 -2.46
N VAL A 75 0.93 4.46 -3.67
CA VAL A 75 -0.30 4.31 -4.46
C VAL A 75 -1.36 3.56 -3.66
N GLN A 76 -0.99 2.47 -2.97
CA GLN A 76 -1.95 1.74 -2.12
C GLN A 76 -2.00 2.24 -0.68
N THR A 77 -0.89 2.69 -0.12
CA THR A 77 -0.73 2.92 1.33
C THR A 77 -0.95 4.36 1.76
N GLY A 78 -0.94 5.30 0.81
CA GLY A 78 -1.14 6.72 1.04
C GLY A 78 -2.61 7.09 1.23
N PHE A 79 -2.85 8.39 1.38
CA PHE A 79 -4.17 8.98 1.59
C PHE A 79 -4.93 8.30 2.72
N ALA A 80 -4.39 8.38 3.94
CA ALA A 80 -5.00 7.92 5.18
C ALA A 80 -5.18 6.40 5.31
N ARG A 81 -4.90 5.59 4.27
CA ARG A 81 -5.17 4.15 4.26
C ARG A 81 -4.59 3.42 5.48
N THR A 82 -3.39 3.81 5.91
CA THR A 82 -2.66 3.16 7.00
C THR A 82 -2.85 3.82 8.37
N GLY A 83 -3.71 4.83 8.50
CA GLY A 83 -3.93 5.58 9.74
C GLY A 83 -3.09 6.85 9.90
N ASP A 84 -2.26 7.17 8.90
CA ASP A 84 -1.59 8.46 8.69
C ASP A 84 -1.80 8.89 7.23
N TRP A 85 -1.57 10.17 6.91
CA TRP A 85 -1.73 10.67 5.53
C TRP A 85 -0.92 9.87 4.53
N PHE A 86 0.31 9.50 4.88
CA PHE A 86 1.17 8.61 4.09
C PHE A 86 1.87 7.61 5.00
N ALA A 87 2.08 6.38 4.52
CA ALA A 87 2.60 5.31 5.35
C ALA A 87 4.06 5.51 5.78
N PHE A 88 4.89 6.20 4.99
CA PHE A 88 6.26 6.55 5.39
C PHE A 88 6.31 7.39 6.68
N GLN A 89 5.23 8.09 7.04
CA GLN A 89 5.17 8.94 8.23
C GLN A 89 5.23 8.13 9.53
N HIS A 90 4.71 6.89 9.53
CA HIS A 90 4.82 5.97 10.67
C HIS A 90 6.27 5.70 11.09
N ALA A 91 7.21 5.77 10.14
CA ALA A 91 8.64 5.56 10.38
C ALA A 91 9.41 6.88 10.57
N GLY A 92 8.75 8.05 10.44
CA GLY A 92 9.42 9.36 10.48
C GLY A 92 10.37 9.59 9.29
N VAL A 93 10.19 8.87 8.19
CA VAL A 93 11.07 8.94 7.01
C VAL A 93 10.54 10.00 6.03
N GLN A 94 11.47 10.76 5.43
CA GLN A 94 11.16 11.65 4.31
C GLN A 94 11.74 11.07 3.01
N PRO A 95 10.88 10.57 2.09
CA PRO A 95 11.33 10.10 0.79
C PRO A 95 11.71 11.25 -0.14
N ASP A 96 12.51 10.93 -1.14
CA ASP A 96 12.93 11.86 -2.20
C ASP A 96 11.82 12.04 -3.26
N VAL A 97 11.15 10.93 -3.57
CA VAL A 97 10.04 10.85 -4.53
C VAL A 97 8.94 9.95 -3.97
N VAL A 98 7.69 10.33 -4.20
CA VAL A 98 6.49 9.58 -3.79
C VAL A 98 5.56 9.41 -4.98
N MET A 99 5.14 8.17 -5.23
CA MET A 99 4.12 7.86 -6.24
C MET A 99 2.75 7.75 -5.58
N LEU A 100 1.76 8.38 -6.19
CA LEU A 100 0.43 8.60 -5.62
C LEU A 100 -0.66 8.26 -6.64
N ALA A 101 -1.73 7.57 -6.23
CA ALA A 101 -2.94 7.33 -7.03
C ALA A 101 -4.09 6.81 -6.14
N LYS A 102 -4.94 5.91 -6.66
CA LYS A 102 -6.05 5.22 -5.96
C LYS A 102 -6.90 6.16 -5.11
N ALA A 103 -6.70 6.14 -3.78
CA ALA A 103 -7.47 6.93 -2.84
C ALA A 103 -7.40 8.44 -3.11
N MET A 104 -6.33 8.91 -3.76
CA MET A 104 -6.17 10.31 -4.21
C MET A 104 -7.36 10.80 -5.05
N GLY A 105 -7.81 9.99 -6.00
CA GLY A 105 -8.92 10.34 -6.90
C GLY A 105 -10.26 9.75 -6.48
N ASN A 106 -10.27 8.86 -5.48
CA ASN A 106 -11.44 8.13 -4.98
C ASN A 106 -12.42 7.68 -6.10
N GLY A 107 -11.89 7.08 -7.17
CA GLY A 107 -12.66 6.65 -8.35
C GLY A 107 -12.36 7.43 -9.63
N MET A 108 -11.92 8.69 -9.54
CA MET A 108 -11.40 9.43 -10.68
C MET A 108 -10.01 8.90 -11.07
N PRO A 109 -9.75 8.52 -12.35
CA PRO A 109 -8.43 8.09 -12.78
C PRO A 109 -7.43 9.25 -12.70
N VAL A 110 -6.50 9.17 -11.74
CA VAL A 110 -5.47 10.18 -11.54
C VAL A 110 -4.28 9.57 -10.80
N GLY A 111 -3.08 9.94 -11.24
CA GLY A 111 -1.81 9.61 -10.60
C GLY A 111 -0.94 10.86 -10.49
N ALA A 112 -0.04 10.87 -9.52
CA ALA A 112 0.89 11.97 -9.30
C ALA A 112 2.24 11.43 -8.83
N LEU A 113 3.28 12.19 -9.16
CA LEU A 113 4.63 11.99 -8.66
C LEU A 113 5.02 13.25 -7.90
N TRP A 114 5.24 13.10 -6.60
CA TRP A 114 5.70 14.17 -5.72
C TRP A 114 7.19 14.00 -5.50
N ALA A 115 7.98 15.03 -5.76
CA ALA A 115 9.42 15.01 -5.50
C ALA A 115 9.89 16.31 -4.83
N ARG A 116 11.05 16.25 -4.16
CA ARG A 116 11.75 17.46 -3.68
C ARG A 116 12.08 18.38 -4.85
N ARG A 117 12.13 19.69 -4.61
CA ARG A 117 12.29 20.71 -5.66
C ARG A 117 13.59 20.55 -6.46
N ASP A 118 14.69 20.28 -5.77
CA ASP A 118 16.00 19.99 -6.36
C ASP A 118 15.94 18.81 -7.32
N ILE A 119 15.26 17.73 -6.93
CA ILE A 119 15.07 16.53 -7.76
C ILE A 119 14.13 16.83 -8.93
N ALA A 120 12.97 17.43 -8.68
CA ALA A 120 12.01 17.76 -9.74
C ALA A 120 12.61 18.69 -10.82
N SER A 121 13.58 19.52 -10.44
CA SER A 121 14.23 20.47 -11.36
C SER A 121 15.09 19.84 -12.44
N VAL A 122 15.40 18.53 -12.34
CA VAL A 122 16.14 17.81 -13.38
C VAL A 122 15.34 17.68 -14.67
N PHE A 123 14.01 17.55 -14.57
CA PHE A 123 13.13 17.57 -15.74
C PHE A 123 13.06 18.97 -16.34
N LYS A 124 13.29 19.04 -17.65
CA LYS A 124 13.16 20.21 -18.50
C LYS A 124 11.93 20.07 -19.40
N PRO A 125 11.41 21.19 -19.95
CA PRO A 125 10.31 21.13 -20.91
C PRO A 125 10.63 20.16 -22.07
N GLY A 126 9.80 19.13 -22.23
CA GLY A 126 9.96 18.10 -23.25
C GLY A 126 10.41 16.72 -22.73
N ASP A 127 10.97 16.62 -21.52
CA ASP A 127 11.48 15.34 -20.98
C ASP A 127 10.37 14.35 -20.62
N HIS A 128 9.20 14.88 -20.21
CA HIS A 128 8.03 14.08 -19.88
C HIS A 128 6.75 14.85 -20.20
N GLY A 129 5.67 14.14 -20.54
CA GLY A 129 4.38 14.72 -20.85
C GLY A 129 3.28 13.68 -20.95
N SER A 130 2.04 14.11 -20.78
CA SER A 130 0.86 13.26 -20.89
C SER A 130 -0.38 14.10 -21.21
N THR A 131 -1.14 13.67 -22.22
CA THR A 131 -2.34 14.38 -22.71
C THR A 131 -3.41 14.59 -21.63
N TYR A 132 -3.56 13.63 -20.71
CA TYR A 132 -4.62 13.62 -19.71
C TYR A 132 -4.15 13.96 -18.29
N SER A 133 -2.86 14.28 -18.11
CA SER A 133 -2.32 14.67 -16.81
C SER A 133 -2.69 16.10 -16.45
N GLY A 134 -3.03 16.34 -15.18
CA GLY A 134 -3.31 17.67 -14.67
C GLY A 134 -4.57 18.34 -15.24
N THR A 135 -5.52 17.57 -15.77
CA THR A 135 -6.79 18.13 -16.25
C THR A 135 -7.56 18.76 -15.10
N ALA A 136 -8.27 19.86 -15.38
CA ALA A 136 -9.06 20.57 -14.37
C ALA A 136 -10.10 19.66 -13.68
N LEU A 137 -10.69 18.72 -14.43
CA LEU A 137 -11.64 17.74 -13.88
C LEU A 137 -10.96 16.79 -12.87
N ALA A 138 -9.83 16.20 -13.24
CA ALA A 138 -9.09 15.31 -12.34
C ALA A 138 -8.62 16.06 -11.09
N THR A 139 -8.05 17.25 -11.27
CA THR A 139 -7.56 18.06 -10.14
C THR A 139 -8.70 18.53 -9.23
N ALA A 140 -9.86 18.92 -9.77
CA ALA A 140 -11.02 19.27 -8.96
C ALA A 140 -11.53 18.10 -8.11
N ALA A 141 -11.59 16.89 -8.69
CA ALA A 141 -11.95 15.68 -7.95
C ALA A 141 -10.95 15.40 -6.81
N VAL A 142 -9.65 15.49 -7.08
CA VAL A 142 -8.61 15.31 -6.05
C VAL A 142 -8.73 16.33 -4.93
N CYS A 143 -8.94 17.61 -5.25
CA CYS A 143 -9.14 18.65 -4.23
C CYS A 143 -10.34 18.33 -3.33
N ALA A 144 -11.49 18.00 -3.92
CA ALA A 144 -12.70 17.65 -3.18
C ALA A 144 -12.49 16.41 -2.29
N VAL A 145 -11.81 15.38 -2.79
CA VAL A 145 -11.47 14.18 -2.00
C VAL A 145 -10.60 14.54 -0.80
N ILE A 146 -9.55 15.33 -1.00
CA ILE A 146 -8.65 15.74 0.10
C ILE A 146 -9.38 16.63 1.11
N GLU A 147 -10.25 17.54 0.67
CA GLU A 147 -11.09 18.37 1.54
C GLU A 147 -11.97 17.49 2.44
N VAL A 148 -12.75 16.57 1.87
CA VAL A 148 -13.58 15.63 2.65
C VAL A 148 -12.74 14.79 3.59
N MET A 149 -11.58 14.27 3.15
CA MET A 149 -10.69 13.49 4.00
C MET A 149 -10.17 14.29 5.20
N ARG A 150 -9.94 15.59 5.04
CA ARG A 150 -9.55 16.48 6.16
C ARG A 150 -10.73 16.73 7.10
N GLU A 151 -11.92 16.97 6.57
CA GLU A 151 -13.14 17.23 7.35
C GLU A 151 -13.49 16.05 8.26
N ILE A 152 -13.39 14.82 7.76
CA ILE A 152 -13.73 13.62 8.54
C ILE A 152 -12.60 13.11 9.43
N ASP A 153 -11.41 13.74 9.36
CA ASP A 153 -10.17 13.23 9.95
C ASP A 153 -9.91 11.76 9.53
N ALA A 154 -9.75 11.58 8.22
CA ALA A 154 -9.58 10.27 7.60
C ALA A 154 -8.46 9.41 8.23
N PRO A 155 -7.27 9.96 8.58
CA PRO A 155 -6.24 9.18 9.28
C PRO A 155 -6.72 8.59 10.60
N ARG A 156 -7.38 9.40 11.44
CA ARG A 156 -7.93 8.94 12.72
C ARG A 156 -8.97 7.84 12.52
N LEU A 157 -9.90 8.01 11.57
CA LEU A 157 -10.91 6.99 11.26
C LEU A 157 -10.28 5.66 10.81
N ALA A 158 -9.27 5.71 9.95
CA ALA A 158 -8.60 4.51 9.47
C ALA A 158 -7.84 3.78 10.61
N ARG A 159 -7.24 4.53 11.54
CA ARG A 159 -6.60 3.96 12.74
C ARG A 159 -7.61 3.28 13.64
N GLU A 160 -8.65 3.99 14.09
CA GLU A 160 -9.64 3.48 15.04
C GLU A 160 -10.40 2.25 14.49
N LYS A 161 -10.89 2.33 13.25
CA LYS A 161 -11.63 1.22 12.62
C LYS A 161 -10.72 0.04 12.28
N GLY A 162 -9.48 0.32 11.90
CA GLY A 162 -8.46 -0.70 11.67
C GLY A 162 -8.11 -1.49 12.94
N GLU A 163 -7.95 -0.80 14.06
CA GLU A 163 -7.71 -1.41 15.38
C GLU A 163 -8.91 -2.26 15.83
N TYR A 164 -10.13 -1.76 15.62
CA TYR A 164 -11.35 -2.51 15.91
C TYR A 164 -11.44 -3.80 15.07
N LEU A 165 -11.33 -3.69 13.75
CA LEU A 165 -11.31 -4.84 12.82
C LEU A 165 -10.23 -5.85 13.22
N THR A 166 -9.01 -5.39 13.46
CA THR A 166 -7.88 -6.26 13.82
C THR A 166 -8.16 -7.02 15.12
N THR A 167 -8.70 -6.34 16.12
CA THR A 167 -9.05 -6.94 17.41
C THR A 167 -10.09 -8.04 17.23
N GLN A 168 -11.16 -7.77 16.48
CA GLN A 168 -12.22 -8.75 16.25
C GLN A 168 -11.74 -9.95 15.43
N LEU A 169 -11.00 -9.71 14.34
CA LEU A 169 -10.46 -10.76 13.47
C LEU A 169 -9.53 -11.73 14.21
N ARG A 170 -8.70 -11.23 15.14
CA ARG A 170 -7.79 -12.06 15.95
C ARG A 170 -8.51 -13.03 16.90
N THR A 171 -9.78 -12.79 17.18
CA THR A 171 -10.59 -13.71 18.01
C THR A 171 -11.25 -14.82 17.20
N MET A 172 -11.20 -14.76 15.86
CA MET A 172 -11.89 -15.71 15.00
C MET A 172 -11.16 -17.06 14.92
N PRO A 173 -11.90 -18.18 14.87
CA PRO A 173 -11.30 -19.47 14.59
C PRO A 173 -10.66 -19.48 13.19
N LYS A 174 -9.61 -20.28 13.01
CA LYS A 174 -8.84 -20.43 11.75
C LYS A 174 -8.08 -19.16 11.29
N VAL A 175 -8.22 -18.01 11.97
CA VAL A 175 -7.34 -16.86 11.77
C VAL A 175 -6.05 -17.09 12.56
N HIS A 176 -4.94 -17.22 11.85
CA HIS A 176 -3.61 -17.41 12.42
C HIS A 176 -2.94 -16.09 12.78
N ASP A 177 -3.05 -15.08 11.92
CA ASP A 177 -2.50 -13.75 12.14
C ASP A 177 -3.31 -12.66 11.43
N VAL A 178 -3.22 -11.44 11.94
CA VAL A 178 -3.73 -10.24 11.28
C VAL A 178 -2.61 -9.20 11.27
N ARG A 179 -2.21 -8.83 10.06
CA ARG A 179 -1.10 -7.90 9.77
C ARG A 179 -1.57 -6.74 8.92
N GLY A 180 -0.72 -5.72 8.81
CA GLY A 180 -1.03 -4.48 8.09
C GLY A 180 -1.18 -3.29 9.04
N ARG A 181 -1.73 -2.18 8.52
CA ARG A 181 -1.90 -0.93 9.28
C ARG A 181 -3.18 -0.23 8.84
N GLY A 182 -3.86 0.44 9.77
CA GLY A 182 -5.12 1.14 9.52
C GLY A 182 -6.15 0.21 8.85
N LEU A 183 -6.72 0.65 7.73
CA LEU A 183 -7.69 -0.12 6.95
C LEU A 183 -7.06 -0.82 5.75
N LEU A 184 -5.78 -1.20 5.83
CA LEU A 184 -5.15 -2.15 4.91
C LEU A 184 -4.67 -3.35 5.72
N LEU A 185 -5.50 -4.40 5.74
CA LEU A 185 -5.30 -5.56 6.60
C LEU A 185 -5.15 -6.84 5.78
N GLY A 186 -4.20 -7.67 6.17
CA GLY A 186 -4.04 -9.05 5.72
C GLY A 186 -4.52 -10.00 6.82
N VAL A 187 -5.45 -10.88 6.50
CA VAL A 187 -5.98 -11.92 7.39
C VAL A 187 -5.40 -13.26 6.96
N GLU A 188 -4.50 -13.80 7.76
CA GLU A 188 -3.79 -15.06 7.50
C GLU A 188 -4.55 -16.24 8.07
N PHE A 189 -4.76 -17.28 7.27
CA PHE A 189 -5.43 -18.51 7.70
C PHE A 189 -4.47 -19.70 7.91
N GLY A 190 -3.19 -19.54 7.57
CA GLY A 190 -2.15 -20.56 7.76
C GLY A 190 -1.97 -21.48 6.54
N ALA A 191 -0.91 -22.31 6.57
CA ALA A 191 -0.39 -23.01 5.39
C ALA A 191 -1.35 -24.03 4.74
N ALA A 192 -2.30 -24.57 5.50
CA ALA A 192 -3.28 -25.54 4.99
C ALA A 192 -4.56 -24.89 4.47
N ALA A 193 -4.68 -23.57 4.54
CA ALA A 193 -5.88 -22.85 4.14
C ALA A 193 -5.94 -22.58 2.64
N ASP A 194 -7.16 -22.46 2.12
CA ASP A 194 -7.44 -21.96 0.78
C ASP A 194 -8.19 -20.63 0.89
N ALA A 195 -7.45 -19.53 0.89
CA ALA A 195 -8.03 -18.19 0.97
C ALA A 195 -8.91 -17.87 -0.25
N LYS A 196 -8.69 -18.53 -1.40
CA LYS A 196 -9.52 -18.32 -2.59
C LYS A 196 -10.89 -18.95 -2.39
N ALA A 197 -10.98 -20.14 -1.82
CA ALA A 197 -12.25 -20.78 -1.46
C ALA A 197 -13.04 -19.92 -0.47
N VAL A 198 -12.39 -19.42 0.59
CA VAL A 198 -13.02 -18.50 1.55
C VAL A 198 -13.53 -17.23 0.86
N GLN A 199 -12.72 -16.62 -0.01
CA GLN A 199 -13.11 -15.42 -0.77
C GLN A 199 -14.34 -15.65 -1.65
N VAL A 200 -14.43 -16.81 -2.33
CA VAL A 200 -15.57 -17.17 -3.19
C VAL A 200 -16.85 -17.32 -2.37
N GLU A 201 -16.78 -17.99 -1.23
CA GLU A 201 -17.93 -18.16 -0.34
C GLU A 201 -18.40 -16.82 0.24
N LEU A 202 -17.47 -15.96 0.68
CA LEU A 202 -17.79 -14.60 1.14
C LEU A 202 -18.47 -13.78 0.05
N LEU A 203 -17.97 -13.86 -1.19
CA LEU A 203 -18.57 -13.16 -2.32
C LEU A 203 -19.99 -13.66 -2.60
N ALA A 204 -20.24 -14.97 -2.50
CA ALA A 204 -21.58 -15.56 -2.65
C ALA A 204 -22.56 -15.05 -1.57
N ARG A 205 -22.04 -14.64 -0.42
CA ARG A 205 -22.81 -14.02 0.68
C ARG A 205 -22.84 -12.49 0.64
N GLY A 206 -22.25 -11.87 -0.38
CA GLY A 206 -22.27 -10.41 -0.58
C GLY A 206 -21.07 -9.66 -0.01
N LEU A 207 -20.10 -10.32 0.63
CA LEU A 207 -18.89 -9.66 1.11
C LEU A 207 -17.75 -9.74 0.09
N VAL A 208 -17.42 -8.60 -0.51
CA VAL A 208 -16.31 -8.50 -1.47
C VAL A 208 -14.98 -8.40 -0.74
N THR A 209 -14.15 -9.42 -0.89
CA THR A 209 -12.77 -9.47 -0.37
C THR A 209 -11.79 -9.85 -1.49
N ASN A 210 -10.49 -9.76 -1.23
CA ASN A 210 -9.44 -10.19 -2.16
C ASN A 210 -8.56 -11.28 -1.54
N ALA A 211 -8.50 -12.47 -2.13
CA ALA A 211 -7.48 -13.46 -1.78
C ALA A 211 -6.13 -13.00 -2.35
N VAL A 212 -5.32 -12.37 -1.51
CA VAL A 212 -4.08 -11.69 -1.92
C VAL A 212 -2.90 -12.68 -2.02
N THR A 213 -2.95 -13.76 -1.25
CA THR A 213 -2.07 -14.92 -1.38
C THR A 213 -2.93 -16.20 -1.34
N ALA A 214 -2.30 -17.36 -1.46
CA ALA A 214 -2.99 -18.65 -1.30
C ALA A 214 -3.64 -18.81 0.10
N THR A 215 -3.09 -18.15 1.12
CA THR A 215 -3.46 -18.36 2.53
C THR A 215 -3.98 -17.11 3.24
N ALA A 216 -4.01 -15.95 2.55
CA ALA A 216 -4.46 -14.69 3.15
C ALA A 216 -5.50 -13.93 2.33
N LEU A 217 -6.49 -13.37 3.02
CA LEU A 217 -7.35 -12.31 2.48
C LEU A 217 -6.74 -10.94 2.74
N ARG A 218 -6.96 -10.02 1.82
CA ARG A 218 -6.79 -8.58 2.03
C ARG A 218 -8.15 -7.93 2.22
N LEU A 219 -8.28 -7.19 3.32
CA LEU A 219 -9.39 -6.29 3.60
C LEU A 219 -8.92 -4.84 3.42
N ALA A 220 -9.65 -4.09 2.60
CA ALA A 220 -9.37 -2.68 2.35
C ALA A 220 -10.69 -1.88 2.18
N PRO A 221 -11.55 -1.82 3.21
CA PRO A 221 -12.85 -1.18 3.11
C PRO A 221 -12.73 0.34 2.89
N PRO A 222 -13.81 1.04 2.51
CA PRO A 222 -13.83 2.51 2.50
C PRO A 222 -13.44 3.09 3.87
N ILE A 223 -12.76 4.24 3.91
CA ILE A 223 -12.41 4.92 5.18
C ILE A 223 -13.68 5.30 5.97
N THR A 224 -14.77 5.55 5.25
CA THR A 224 -16.08 5.91 5.79
C THR A 224 -16.86 4.72 6.36
N VAL A 225 -16.40 3.47 6.21
CA VAL A 225 -17.12 2.26 6.65
C VAL A 225 -17.59 2.37 8.10
N THR A 226 -18.84 2.08 8.39
CA THR A 226 -19.42 2.19 9.73
C THR A 226 -19.05 0.98 10.59
N VAL A 227 -19.25 1.09 11.92
CA VAL A 227 -19.05 -0.05 12.82
C VAL A 227 -20.07 -1.15 12.51
N ASP A 228 -21.32 -0.80 12.21
CA ASP A 228 -22.37 -1.76 11.85
C ASP A 228 -22.01 -2.56 10.57
N GLU A 229 -21.51 -1.88 9.52
CA GLU A 229 -21.03 -2.55 8.31
C GLU A 229 -19.80 -3.45 8.58
N ILE A 230 -18.92 -3.03 9.50
CA ILE A 230 -17.81 -3.88 9.95
C ILE A 230 -18.34 -5.13 10.65
N ASP A 231 -19.30 -4.98 11.57
CA ASP A 231 -19.86 -6.09 12.34
C ASP A 231 -20.60 -7.08 11.45
N GLU A 232 -21.33 -6.60 10.44
CA GLU A 232 -21.93 -7.44 9.39
C GLU A 232 -20.85 -8.25 8.65
N ALA A 233 -19.78 -7.59 8.18
CA ALA A 233 -18.68 -8.28 7.50
C ALA A 233 -17.98 -9.32 8.40
N LEU A 234 -17.80 -9.01 9.68
CA LEU A 234 -17.22 -9.93 10.66
C LEU A 234 -18.14 -11.13 10.93
N SER A 235 -19.46 -10.94 10.93
CA SER A 235 -20.43 -12.03 11.06
C SER A 235 -20.32 -13.00 9.88
N LEU A 236 -20.32 -12.47 8.65
CA LEU A 236 -20.17 -13.28 7.44
C LEU A 236 -18.85 -14.06 7.43
N LEU A 237 -17.75 -13.41 7.82
CA LEU A 237 -16.45 -14.07 7.99
C LEU A 237 -16.52 -15.21 9.00
N ARG A 238 -17.14 -15.00 10.16
CA ARG A 238 -17.28 -16.04 11.19
C ARG A 238 -18.08 -17.24 10.72
N GLU A 239 -19.15 -17.01 9.95
CA GLU A 239 -19.97 -18.09 9.39
C GLU A 239 -19.21 -18.93 8.37
N VAL A 240 -18.39 -18.30 7.51
CA VAL A 240 -17.58 -19.01 6.52
C VAL A 240 -16.41 -19.74 7.16
N LEU A 241 -15.88 -19.21 8.26
CA LEU A 241 -14.74 -19.80 8.98
C LEU A 241 -15.14 -20.82 10.06
N ALA A 242 -16.42 -20.98 10.38
CA ALA A 242 -16.90 -22.06 11.24
C ALA A 242 -16.52 -23.44 10.64
#